data_AF-A0A4P7A192-F1
#
_entry.id   AF-A0A4P7A192-F1
#
_cell.length_a   1.000
_cell.length_b   1.000
_cell.length_c   1.000
_cell.angle_alpha   90.00
_cell.angle_beta   90.00
_cell.angle_gamma   90.00
#
_symmetry.space_group_name_H-M   'P 1'
#
loop_
_entity.id
_entity.type
_entity.pdbx_description
1 polymer ?
#
loop_
_entity_poly.entity_id
_entity_poly.type
_entity_poly.pdbx_seq_one_letter_code
_entity_poly.pdbx_strand_id
1 'polypeptide(L)'
;MKKFYGFLIGSFLLATIFCVFGQGIAYFLSEHFVPIWPVYYLTGLTILGFLLYLLNAFLIFRSFKKQDTAYKYLEPIGALLFITAFCASIWSLFVTAMWWG
;
A
#
# COMPACT_ATOMS: atom_id res chain seq x y z
N MET A 1 0.79 2.83 -22.15
CA MET A 1 1.99 2.58 -21.33
C MET A 1 2.21 3.64 -20.24
N LYS A 2 2.61 4.89 -20.53
CA LYS A 2 2.94 5.90 -19.49
C LYS A 2 1.84 6.15 -18.44
N LYS A 3 0.57 6.26 -18.85
CA LYS A 3 -0.58 6.44 -17.94
C LYS A 3 -0.78 5.24 -16.99
N PHE A 4 -0.52 4.03 -17.47
CA PHE A 4 -0.65 2.80 -16.68
C PHE A 4 0.43 2.72 -15.59
N TYR A 5 1.68 3.01 -15.95
CA TYR A 5 2.78 3.07 -14.97
C TYR A 5 2.58 4.20 -13.93
N GLY A 6 2.06 5.35 -14.35
CA GLY A 6 1.72 6.44 -13.43
C GLY A 6 0.66 6.03 -12.40
N PHE A 7 -0.37 5.30 -12.83
CA PHE A 7 -1.38 4.74 -11.92
C PHE A 7 -0.79 3.70 -10.94
N LEU A 8 0.07 2.81 -11.44
CA LEU A 8 0.75 1.79 -10.64
C LEU A 8 1.62 2.42 -9.55
N ILE A 9 2.48 3.36 -9.93
CA ILE A 9 3.35 4.07 -8.99
C ILE A 9 2.52 4.90 -8.00
N GLY A 10 1.52 5.63 -8.47
CA GLY A 10 0.66 6.46 -7.61
C GLY A 10 -0.09 5.63 -6.57
N SER A 11 -0.70 4.52 -6.99
CA SER A 11 -1.42 3.63 -6.06
C SER A 11 -0.48 2.91 -5.10
N PHE A 12 0.73 2.54 -5.52
CA PHE A 12 1.74 1.94 -4.66
C PHE A 12 2.26 2.92 -3.60
N LEU A 13 2.54 4.16 -3.99
CA LEU A 13 2.92 5.22 -3.05
C LEU A 13 1.82 5.48 -2.05
N LEU A 14 0.56 5.55 -2.51
CA LEU A 14 -0.59 5.74 -1.63
C LEU A 14 -0.74 4.59 -0.62
N ALA A 15 -0.59 3.34 -1.06
CA ALA A 15 -0.58 2.16 -0.19
C ALA A 15 0.52 2.27 0.88
N THR A 16 1.71 2.70 0.47
CA THR A 16 2.86 2.89 1.37
C THR A 16 2.60 3.98 2.39
N ILE A 17 1.96 5.09 1.97
CA ILE A 17 1.58 6.16 2.87
C ILE A 17 0.60 5.65 3.94
N PHE A 18 -0.41 4.87 3.56
CA PHE A 18 -1.37 4.30 4.50
C PHE A 18 -0.73 3.30 5.47
N CYS A 19 0.14 2.41 4.97
CA CYS A 19 0.79 1.41 5.81
C CYS A 19 1.85 2.00 6.76
N VAL A 20 2.63 3.00 6.32
CA VAL A 20 3.73 3.57 7.11
C VAL A 20 3.26 4.71 8.03
N PHE A 21 2.46 5.63 7.50
CA PHE A 21 1.98 6.81 8.22
C PHE A 21 0.55 6.66 8.78
N GLY A 22 0.00 5.44 8.74
CA GLY A 22 -1.38 5.16 9.14
C GLY A 22 -1.75 5.66 10.53
N GLN A 23 -0.84 5.57 11.50
CA GLN A 23 -1.07 6.09 12.85
C GLN A 23 -1.28 7.60 12.88
N GLY A 24 -0.43 8.37 12.20
CA GLY A 24 -0.56 9.83 12.13
C GLY A 24 -1.86 10.24 11.43
N ILE A 25 -2.22 9.54 10.34
CA ILE A 25 -3.47 9.78 9.62
C ILE A 25 -4.68 9.42 10.50
N ALA A 26 -4.61 8.34 11.27
CA ALA A 26 -5.68 7.91 12.17
C ALA A 26 -5.96 8.93 13.27
N TYR A 27 -4.92 9.51 13.88
CA TYR A 27 -5.09 10.62 14.82
C TYR A 27 -5.71 11.84 14.15
N PHE A 28 -5.18 12.24 12.99
CA PHE A 28 -5.70 13.39 12.25
C PHE A 28 -7.19 13.23 11.92
N LEU A 29 -7.61 12.05 11.45
CA LEU A 29 -9.00 11.75 11.12
C LEU A 29 -9.91 11.72 12.36
N SER A 30 -9.42 11.16 13.47
CA SER A 30 -10.13 11.15 14.74
C SER A 30 -10.37 12.55 15.29
N GLU A 31 -9.46 13.49 15.05
CA GLU A 31 -9.57 14.87 15.54
C GLU A 31 -10.38 15.78 14.61
N HIS A 32 -10.25 15.60 13.29
CA HIS A 32 -10.74 16.58 12.30
C HIS A 32 -11.91 16.09 11.44
N PHE A 33 -12.22 14.79 11.42
CA PHE A 33 -13.23 14.24 10.50
C PHE A 33 -14.45 13.64 11.22
N VAL A 34 -14.32 12.46 11.81
CA VAL A 34 -15.37 11.88 12.67
C VAL A 34 -14.70 11.42 13.97
N PRO A 35 -15.21 11.84 15.15
CA PRO A 35 -14.57 11.56 16.43
C PRO A 35 -14.84 10.12 16.90
N ILE A 36 -14.33 9.15 16.16
CA ILE A 36 -14.24 7.74 16.55
C ILE A 36 -12.83 7.41 17.00
N TRP A 37 -12.67 6.31 17.76
CA TRP A 37 -11.36 5.90 18.25
C TRP A 37 -10.36 5.71 17.10
N PRO A 38 -9.13 6.27 17.20
CA PRO A 38 -8.12 6.19 16.14
C PRO A 38 -7.83 4.76 15.67
N VAL A 39 -7.98 3.77 16.55
CA VAL A 39 -7.78 2.35 16.24
C VAL A 39 -8.65 1.86 15.06
N TYR A 40 -9.87 2.38 14.92
CA TYR A 40 -10.76 2.01 13.81
C TYR A 40 -10.28 2.60 12.48
N TYR A 41 -9.83 3.86 12.50
CA TYR A 41 -9.21 4.48 11.33
C TYR A 41 -7.92 3.76 10.93
N LEU A 42 -7.06 3.47 11.91
CA LEU A 42 -5.82 2.75 11.69
C LEU A 42 -6.09 1.39 11.04
N THR A 43 -7.06 0.64 11.57
CA THR A 43 -7.46 -0.66 11.00
C THR A 43 -7.95 -0.53 9.57
N GLY A 44 -8.80 0.47 9.29
CA GLY A 44 -9.30 0.75 7.94
C GLY A 44 -8.18 1.11 6.96
N LEU A 45 -7.22 1.94 7.38
CA LEU A 45 -6.06 2.34 6.58
C LEU A 45 -5.14 1.15 6.28
N THR A 46 -4.90 0.28 7.27
CA THR A 46 -4.12 -0.96 7.10
C THR A 46 -4.76 -1.88 6.06
N ILE A 47 -6.06 -2.15 6.19
CA ILE A 47 -6.80 -2.98 5.21
C ILE A 47 -6.75 -2.34 3.81
N LEU A 48 -6.94 -1.03 3.72
CA LEU A 48 -6.95 -0.34 2.43
C LEU A 48 -5.57 -0.32 1.77
N GLY A 49 -4.49 -0.14 2.54
CA GLY A 49 -3.12 -0.29 2.07
C GLY A 49 -2.85 -1.69 1.51
N PHE A 50 -3.34 -2.73 2.18
CA PHE A 50 -3.17 -4.12 1.74
C PHE A 50 -3.89 -4.40 0.42
N LEU A 51 -5.12 -3.93 0.30
CA LEU A 51 -5.89 -4.04 -0.94
C LEU A 51 -5.18 -3.35 -2.11
N LEU A 52 -4.59 -2.18 -1.87
CA LEU A 52 -3.83 -1.47 -2.90
C LEU A 52 -2.54 -2.21 -3.29
N TYR A 53 -1.80 -2.80 -2.35
CA TYR A 53 -0.64 -3.64 -2.69
C TYR A 53 -1.05 -4.88 -3.49
N LEU A 54 -2.15 -5.54 -3.10
CA LEU A 54 -2.66 -6.73 -3.80
C LEU A 54 -3.14 -6.38 -5.22
N LEU A 55 -3.82 -5.25 -5.38
CA LEU A 55 -4.20 -4.71 -6.69
C LEU A 55 -2.96 -4.46 -7.57
N ASN A 56 -1.92 -3.84 -7.02
CA ASN A 56 -0.68 -3.59 -7.75
C ASN A 56 0.02 -4.89 -8.17
N ALA A 57 0.12 -5.86 -7.26
CA ALA A 57 0.68 -7.17 -7.58
C ALA A 57 -0.09 -7.87 -8.70
N PHE A 58 -1.44 -7.81 -8.67
CA PHE A 58 -2.29 -8.36 -9.72
C PHE A 58 -2.09 -7.68 -11.08
N LEU A 59 -2.00 -6.34 -11.10
CA LEU A 59 -1.77 -5.56 -12.32
C LEU A 59 -0.39 -5.84 -12.93
N ILE A 60 0.64 -5.96 -12.09
CA ILE A 60 1.98 -6.35 -12.50
C ILE A 60 1.97 -7.77 -13.08
N PHE A 61 1.37 -8.74 -12.39
CA PHE A 61 1.25 -10.12 -12.86
C PHE A 61 0.52 -10.24 -14.22
N ARG A 62 -0.57 -9.48 -14.38
CA ARG A 62 -1.30 -9.41 -15.67
C ARG A 62 -0.44 -8.82 -16.78
N SER A 63 0.46 -7.89 -16.46
CA SER A 63 1.39 -7.29 -17.43
C SER A 63 2.49 -8.28 -17.83
N PHE A 64 2.99 -9.09 -16.90
CA PHE A 64 3.92 -10.20 -17.19
C PHE A 64 3.33 -11.21 -18.18
N LYS A 65 2.07 -11.61 -17.98
CA LYS A 65 1.39 -12.57 -18.89
C LYS A 65 1.26 -12.07 -20.32
N LYS A 66 1.32 -10.76 -20.56
CA LYS A 66 1.17 -10.14 -21.88
C LYS A 66 2.48 -10.00 -22.68
N GLN A 67 3.62 -10.47 -22.16
CA GLN A 67 4.94 -10.39 -22.82
C GLN A 67 5.26 -9.00 -23.40
N ASP A 68 4.90 -7.94 -22.67
CA ASP A 68 5.19 -6.58 -23.10
C ASP A 68 6.71 -6.32 -23.01
N THR A 69 7.31 -5.78 -24.08
CA THR A 69 8.77 -5.59 -24.28
C THR A 69 9.49 -4.76 -23.19
N ALA A 70 8.76 -4.18 -22.23
CA ALA A 70 9.29 -3.48 -21.06
C ALA A 70 9.86 -4.41 -19.96
N TYR A 71 9.78 -5.73 -20.16
CA TYR A 71 10.20 -6.81 -19.27
C TYR A 71 11.58 -6.61 -18.61
N LYS A 72 12.59 -6.16 -19.35
CA LYS A 72 13.98 -6.13 -18.88
C LYS A 72 14.24 -5.12 -17.74
N TYR A 73 13.38 -4.11 -17.59
CA TYR A 73 13.48 -3.10 -16.52
C TYR A 73 12.46 -3.33 -15.39
N LEU A 74 11.45 -4.19 -15.62
CA LEU A 74 10.36 -4.42 -14.67
C LEU A 74 10.70 -5.45 -13.59
N GLU A 75 11.61 -6.40 -13.84
CA GLU A 75 12.05 -7.38 -12.83
C GLU A 75 12.69 -6.75 -11.59
N PRO A 76 13.75 -5.92 -11.69
CA PRO A 76 14.37 -5.34 -10.50
C PRO A 76 13.43 -4.35 -9.79
N ILE A 77 12.61 -3.62 -10.55
CA ILE A 77 11.60 -2.70 -9.99
C ILE A 77 10.52 -3.48 -9.25
N GLY A 78 10.02 -4.57 -9.82
CA GLY A 78 9.02 -5.44 -9.20
C GLY A 78 9.52 -6.05 -7.89
N ALA A 79 10.78 -6.51 -7.85
CA ALA A 79 11.41 -7.02 -6.64
C ALA A 79 11.51 -5.94 -5.55
N LEU A 80 11.94 -4.73 -5.92
CA LEU A 80 12.02 -3.60 -4.98
C LEU A 80 10.64 -3.26 -4.40
N LEU A 81 9.62 -3.15 -5.26
CA LEU A 81 8.24 -2.88 -4.84
C LEU A 81 7.70 -3.97 -3.91
N PHE A 82 8.02 -5.24 -4.19
CA PHE A 82 7.62 -6.35 -3.34
C PHE A 82 8.25 -6.28 -1.94
N ILE A 83 9.56 -6.02 -1.85
CA ILE A 83 10.27 -5.87 -0.57
C ILE A 83 9.69 -4.69 0.22
N THR A 84 9.48 -3.54 -0.43
CA THR A 84 8.89 -2.36 0.22
C THR A 84 7.48 -2.66 0.72
N ALA A 85 6.64 -3.31 -0.09
CA ALA A 85 5.29 -3.68 0.32
C ALA A 85 5.29 -4.66 1.50
N PHE A 86 6.20 -5.63 1.50
CA PHE A 86 6.34 -6.60 2.59
C PHE A 86 6.74 -5.91 3.91
N CYS A 87 7.79 -5.08 3.89
CA CYS A 87 8.22 -4.33 5.07
C CYS A 87 7.13 -3.37 5.58
N ALA A 88 6.49 -2.62 4.69
CA ALA A 88 5.41 -1.70 5.06
C ALA A 88 4.20 -2.46 5.63
N SER A 89 3.90 -3.65 5.12
CA SER A 89 2.79 -4.47 5.61
C SER A 89 3.04 -5.02 7.01
N ILE A 90 4.27 -5.49 7.27
CA ILE A 90 4.68 -5.94 8.62
C ILE A 90 4.59 -4.77 9.60
N TRP A 91 5.12 -3.60 9.23
CA TRP A 91 5.05 -2.41 10.06
C TRP A 91 3.60 -2.03 10.39
N SER A 92 2.75 -1.96 9.37
CA SER A 92 1.34 -1.60 9.52
C SER A 92 0.57 -2.59 10.41
N LEU A 93 0.82 -3.89 10.26
CA LEU A 93 0.24 -4.92 11.13
C LEU A 93 0.73 -4.81 12.56
N PHE A 94 2.03 -4.60 12.76
CA PHE A 94 2.61 -4.44 14.08
C PHE A 94 1.97 -3.26 14.82
N VAL A 95 1.92 -2.09 14.18
CA VAL A 95 1.30 -0.89 14.76
C VAL A 95 -0.19 -1.13 15.02
N THR A 96 -0.92 -1.74 14.08
CA THR A 96 -2.35 -2.03 14.27
C THR A 96 -2.57 -3.00 15.43
N ALA A 97 -1.78 -4.07 15.52
CA ALA A 97 -1.88 -5.07 16.59
C ALA A 97 -1.53 -4.48 17.96
N MET A 98 -0.51 -3.62 18.04
CA MET A 98 -0.12 -2.91 19.28
C MET A 98 -1.25 -2.03 19.84
N TRP A 99 -2.15 -1.57 18.98
CA TRP A 99 -3.31 -0.76 19.41
C TRP A 99 -4.52 -1.59 19.83
N TRP A 100 -4.60 -2.85 19.40
CA TRP A 100 -5.68 -3.77 19.75
C TRP A 100 -5.35 -4.72 20.91
N GLY A 101 -4.06 -4.96 21.18
CA GLY A 101 -3.56 -5.76 22.29
C GLY A 101 -3.10 -4.90 23.46
#